data_AF-A0A0C1N3K4-F1
#
_entry.id   AF-A0A0C1N3K4-F1
#
_cell.length_a   1.000
_cell.length_b   1.000
_cell.length_c   1.000
_cell.angle_alpha   90.00
_cell.angle_beta   90.00
_cell.angle_gamma   90.00
#
_symmetry.space_group_name_H-M   'P 1'
#
loop_
_entity.id
_entity.type
_entity.pdbx_description
1 polymer ?
#
loop_
_entity_poly.entity_id
_entity_poly.type
_entity_poly.pdbx_seq_one_letter_code
_entity_poly.pdbx_strand_id
1 'polypeptide(L)' 'MAGIILLIIGLGIFFVGLSTKDEINRIAALVAGVISLVWGFALAPLSFQLLVESVSILGAFLVCMRCLGCGSS' A
#
# COMPACT_ATOMS: atom_id res chain seq x y z
N MET A 1 -18.20 -1.03 4.36
CA MET A 1 -18.11 0.42 4.02
C MET A 1 -17.00 1.12 4.81
N ALA A 2 -16.95 0.97 6.14
CA ALA A 2 -15.94 1.61 6.99
C ALA A 2 -14.46 1.33 6.59
N GLY A 3 -14.10 0.10 6.22
CA GLY A 3 -12.72 -0.24 5.83
C GLY A 3 -12.22 0.48 4.57
N ILE A 4 -13.10 0.65 3.57
CA ILE A 4 -12.77 1.38 2.33
C ILE A 4 -12.53 2.86 2.62
N ILE A 5 -13.33 3.44 3.53
CA ILE A 5 -13.20 4.83 3.95
C ILE A 5 -11.85 5.03 4.67
N LEU A 6 -11.47 4.12 5.56
CA LEU A 6 -10.17 4.14 6.24
C LEU A 6 -8.99 3.98 5.27
N LEU A 7 -9.14 3.18 4.21
CA LEU A 7 -8.13 3.08 3.15
C LEU A 7 -7.96 4.40 2.40
N ILE A 8 -9.05 5.05 2.00
CA ILE A 8 -8.99 6.34 1.28
C ILE A 8 -8.37 7.42 2.18
N ILE A 9 -8.77 7.48 3.45
CA ILE A 9 -8.22 8.42 4.43
C ILE A 9 -6.73 8.16 4.66
N GLY A 10 -6.34 6.89 4.85
CA GLY A 10 -4.94 6.50 5.02
C GLY A 10 -4.07 6.87 3.82
N LEU A 11 -4.58 6.66 2.60
CA LEU A 11 -3.90 7.05 1.37
C LEU A 11 -3.73 8.56 1.27
N GLY A 12 -4.76 9.32 1.63
CA GLY A 12 -4.74 10.78 1.66
C GLY A 12 -3.71 11.33 2.65
N ILE A 13 -3.70 10.81 3.88
CA ILE A 13 -2.74 11.22 4.92
C ILE A 13 -1.31 10.87 4.49
N PHE A 14 -1.10 9.69 3.90
CA PHE A 14 0.21 9.29 3.40
C PHE A 14 0.71 10.22 2.31
N PHE A 15 -0.15 10.60 1.35
CA PHE A 15 0.21 11.50 0.27
C PHE A 15 0.50 12.93 0.77
N VAL A 16 -0.27 13.42 1.75
CA VAL A 16 0.00 14.69 2.42
C VAL A 16 1.34 14.63 3.15
N GLY A 17 1.63 13.53 3.85
CA GLY A 17 2.91 13.30 4.51
C GLY A 17 4.10 13.43 3.55
N LEU A 18 4.01 12.86 2.35
CA LEU A 18 5.06 13.00 1.32
C LEU A 18 5.30 14.45 0.87
N SER A 19 4.29 15.32 0.95
CA SER A 19 4.38 16.73 0.53
C SER A 19 4.83 17.67 1.66
N THR A 20 4.71 17.26 2.93
CA THR A 20 5.13 18.07 4.08
C THR A 20 6.65 18.17 4.21
N LYS A 21 7.15 19.39 4.42
CA LYS A 21 8.58 19.69 4.59
C LYS A 21 9.07 19.53 6.02
N ASP A 22 8.18 19.66 7.01
CA ASP A 22 8.52 19.50 8.42
C ASP A 22 8.80 18.02 8.73
N GLU A 23 10.01 17.72 9.18
CA GLU A 23 10.48 16.34 9.31
C GLU A 23 9.68 15.51 10.32
N ILE A 24 9.36 16.11 11.47
CA ILE A 24 8.54 15.46 12.51
C ILE A 24 7.11 15.21 12.01
N ASN A 25 6.52 16.22 11.36
CA ASN A 25 5.15 16.13 10.88
C ASN A 25 5.02 15.15 9.70
N ARG A 26 6.04 15.10 8.83
CA ARG A 26 6.16 14.13 7.76
C ARG A 26 6.20 12.71 8.29
N ILE A 27 7.07 12.43 9.27
CA ILE A 27 7.17 11.07 9.85
C ILE A 27 5.86 10.68 10.52
N ALA A 28 5.27 11.59 11.32
CA ALA A 28 4.00 11.34 11.98
C ALA A 28 2.86 11.05 10.97
N ALA A 29 2.75 11.84 9.92
CA ALA A 29 1.76 11.65 8.86
C ALA A 29 1.98 10.34 8.10
N LEU A 30 3.22 10.00 7.73
CA LEU A 30 3.52 8.75 7.05
C LEU A 30 3.18 7.54 7.92
N VAL A 31 3.58 7.55 9.20
CA VAL A 31 3.29 6.45 10.14
C VAL A 31 1.79 6.32 10.36
N ALA A 32 1.08 7.42 10.62
CA ALA A 32 -0.38 7.40 10.80
C ALA A 32 -1.11 6.92 9.55
N GLY A 33 -0.67 7.37 8.36
CA GLY A 33 -1.21 6.92 7.07
C GLY A 33 -1.01 5.42 6.85
N VAL A 34 0.19 4.90 7.12
CA VAL A 34 0.48 3.47 7.00
C VAL A 34 -0.35 2.64 7.97
N ILE A 35 -0.47 3.06 9.24
CA ILE A 35 -1.32 2.36 10.21
C ILE A 35 -2.77 2.35 9.72
N SER A 36 -3.30 3.50 9.29
CA SER A 36 -4.66 3.58 8.74
C SER A 36 -4.85 2.68 7.52
N LEU A 37 -3.83 2.54 6.66
CA LEU A 37 -3.88 1.64 5.50
C LEU A 37 -3.90 0.17 5.91
N VAL A 38 -3.05 -0.25 6.85
CA VAL A 38 -3.01 -1.64 7.35
C VAL A 38 -4.34 -2.02 8.00
N TRP A 39 -4.87 -1.15 8.87
CA TRP A 39 -6.15 -1.37 9.53
C TRP A 39 -7.32 -1.31 8.55
N GLY A 40 -7.30 -0.37 7.59
CA GLY A 40 -8.28 -0.28 6.52
C GLY A 40 -8.30 -1.52 5.63
N PHE A 41 -7.13 -2.10 5.35
CA PHE A 41 -6.99 -3.34 4.59
C PHE A 41 -7.52 -4.55 5.38
N ALA A 42 -7.20 -4.66 6.67
CA ALA A 42 -7.72 -5.73 7.54
C ALA A 42 -9.26 -5.71 7.68
N LEU A 43 -9.87 -4.53 7.55
CA LEU A 43 -11.32 -4.33 7.62
C LEU A 43 -11.99 -4.29 6.23
N ALA A 44 -11.23 -4.47 5.14
CA ALA A 44 -11.74 -4.44 3.78
C ALA A 44 -12.50 -5.73 3.43
N PRO A 45 -13.46 -5.68 2.48
CA PRO A 45 -14.13 -6.89 2.00
C PRO A 45 -13.15 -7.84 1.31
N LEU A 46 -13.42 -9.15 1.43
CA LEU A 46 -12.56 -10.24 0.95
C LEU A 46 -12.18 -10.12 -0.54
N SER A 47 -13.08 -9.58 -1.37
CA SER A 47 -12.81 -9.31 -2.80
C SER A 47 -11.65 -8.34 -3.02
N PHE A 48 -11.49 -7.33 -2.16
CA PHE A 48 -10.40 -6.36 -2.26
C PHE A 48 -9.07 -6.96 -1.80
N GLN A 49 -9.11 -7.78 -0.74
CA GLN A 49 -7.96 -8.49 -0.23
C GLN A 49 -7.37 -9.46 -1.27
N LEU A 50 -8.23 -10.25 -1.92
CA LEU A 50 -7.83 -11.14 -3.02
C LEU A 50 -7.19 -10.40 -4.19
N LEU A 51 -7.71 -9.21 -4.53
CA LEU A 51 -7.16 -8.39 -5.60
C LEU A 51 -5.72 -7.94 -5.25
N VAL A 52 -5.51 -7.43 -4.04
CA VAL A 52 -4.17 -7.03 -3.59
C VAL A 52 -3.21 -8.22 -3.53
N GLU A 53 -3.66 -9.37 -3.06
CA GLU A 53 -2.85 -10.59 -2.96
C GLU A 53 -2.46 -11.12 -4.34
N SER A 54 -3.39 -11.19 -5.29
CA SER A 54 -3.09 -11.60 -6.66
C SER A 54 -2.09 -10.68 -7.35
N VAL A 55 -2.21 -9.36 -7.18
CA VAL A 55 -1.24 -8.39 -7.70
C VAL A 55 0.13 -8.55 -7.02
N SER A 56 0.16 -8.80 -5.70
CA SER A 56 1.40 -9.04 -4.96
C SER A 56 2.14 -10.29 -5.46
N ILE A 57 1.40 -11.39 -5.68
CA ILE A 57 1.95 -12.65 -6.23
C ILE A 57 2.47 -12.43 -7.65
N LEU A 58 1.71 -11.76 -8.52
CA LEU A 58 2.13 -11.42 -9.89
C LEU A 58 3.39 -10.55 -9.89
N GLY A 59 3.46 -9.53 -9.02
CA GLY A 59 4.63 -8.67 -8.87
C GLY A 59 5.86 -9.45 -8.42
N ALA A 60 5.73 -10.27 -7.39
CA ALA A 60 6.80 -11.15 -6.91
C ALA A 60 7.27 -12.12 -8.00
N PHE A 61 6.34 -12.73 -8.74
CA PHE A 61 6.66 -13.62 -9.85
C PHE A 61 7.43 -12.90 -10.96
N LEU A 62 6.99 -11.71 -11.38
CA LEU A 62 7.68 -10.91 -12.41
C LEU A 62 9.09 -10.49 -11.96
N VAL A 63 9.25 -10.09 -10.71
CA VAL A 63 10.56 -9.75 -10.13
C VAL A 63 11.46 -10.99 -10.11
N CYS A 64 10.96 -12.14 -9.63
CA CYS A 64 11.71 -13.39 -9.63
C CYS A 64 12.13 -13.81 -11.05
N MET A 65 11.23 -13.72 -12.04
CA MET A 65 11.55 -14.03 -13.45
C MET A 65 12.59 -13.07 -14.04
N ARG A 66 12.56 -11.78 -13.66
CA ARG A 66 13.58 -10.80 -14.02
C ARG A 66 14.93 -11.11 -13.37
N CYS A 67 14.94 -11.50 -12.10
CA CYS A 67 16.15 -11.90 -11.37
C CYS A 67 16.76 -13.22 -11.89
N LEU A 68 15.92 -14.13 -12.41
CA LEU A 68 16.35 -15.40 -13.02
C LEU A 68 16.79 -15.24 -14.49
N GLY A 69 16.76 -14.02 -15.06
CA GLY A 69 17.17 -13.77 -16.45
C GLY A 69 16.22 -14.29 -17.52
N CYS A 70 14.99 -14.70 -17.17
CA CYS A 70 13.98 -15.20 -18.11
C CYS A 70 13.31 -14.07 -18.92
N GLY A 71 14.11 -13.29 -19.64
CA GLY A 71 13.63 -12.19 -20.49
C GLY A 71 14.71 -11.46 -21.29
N SER A 72 15.96 -11.92 -21.29
CA SER A 72 17.02 -11.41 -22.17
C SER A 72 17.38 -12.45 -23.24
N SER A 73 16.52 -12.60 -24.24
CA SER A 73 16.91 -13.16 -25.52
C SER A 73 16.10 -12.53 -26.65
#